data_AF-A0A8T6ZSB6-F1
#
_entry.id   AF-A0A8T6ZSB6-F1
#
_cell.length_a   1.000
_cell.length_b   1.000
_cell.length_c   1.000
_cell.angle_alpha   90.00
_cell.angle_beta   90.00
_cell.angle_gamma   90.00
#
_symmetry.space_group_name_H-M   'P 1'
#
loop_
_entity.id
_entity.type
_entity.pdbx_description
1 polymer ?
#
loop_
_entity_poly.entity_id
_entity_poly.type
_entity_poly.pdbx_seq_one_letter_code
_entity_poly.pdbx_strand_id
1 'polypeptide(L)' 'SGVKEAFKQTNEPGMQDFDGALLHLYSSGSISMEEALANADSRADLEAKINFG' A
#
# COMPACT_ATOMS: atom_id res chain seq x y z
N SER A 1 2.09 23.39 -32.14
CA SER A 1 3.13 22.68 -31.37
C SER A 1 2.81 22.77 -29.89
N GLY A 2 2.23 21.72 -29.30
CA GLY A 2 1.78 21.75 -27.91
C GLY A 2 1.66 20.36 -27.30
N VAL A 3 2.52 19.42 -27.70
CA VAL A 3 2.58 18.06 -27.15
C VAL A 3 3.28 18.01 -25.77
N LYS A 4 3.13 19.05 -24.95
CA LYS A 4 3.90 19.24 -23.71
C LYS A 4 3.08 19.22 -22.42
N GLU A 5 1.84 18.72 -22.46
CA GLU A 5 1.01 18.55 -21.25
C GLU A 5 0.62 17.10 -20.96
N ALA A 6 1.23 16.11 -21.62
CA ALA A 6 0.96 14.69 -21.37
C ALA A 6 1.90 14.03 -20.34
N PHE A 7 2.83 14.79 -19.72
CA PHE A 7 3.89 14.23 -18.87
C PHE A 7 3.75 14.50 -17.37
N LYS A 8 2.53 14.79 -16.89
CA LYS A 8 2.28 15.09 -15.47
C LYS A 8 1.28 14.15 -14.81
N GLN A 9 1.18 12.90 -15.26
CA GLN A 9 0.39 11.90 -14.53
C GLN A 9 0.75 10.46 -14.92
N THR A 10 2.03 10.10 -14.85
CA THR A 10 2.46 8.70 -14.86
C THR A 10 3.21 8.39 -13.56
N ASN A 11 2.67 8.82 -12.42
CA ASN A 11 2.70 7.92 -11.27
C ASN A 11 1.54 6.98 -11.57
N GLU A 12 1.82 5.74 -11.98
CA GLU A 12 0.78 4.71 -12.03
C GLU A 12 0.09 4.71 -10.67
N PRO A 13 -1.17 5.17 -10.54
CA PRO A 13 -1.83 5.32 -9.24
C PRO A 13 -2.24 3.97 -8.64
N GLY A 14 -1.57 2.89 -9.05
CA GLY A 14 -1.84 1.51 -8.69
C GLY A 14 -0.60 0.71 -8.31
N MET A 15 0.62 1.28 -8.31
CA MET A 15 1.72 0.66 -7.57
C MET A 15 1.53 1.00 -6.09
N GLN A 16 0.49 0.41 -5.51
CA GLN A 16 0.33 0.32 -4.08
C GLN A 16 1.41 -0.66 -3.63
N ASP A 17 2.38 -0.17 -2.85
CA ASP A 17 3.39 -1.04 -2.25
C ASP A 17 2.69 -2.22 -1.56
N PHE A 18 3.33 -3.40 -1.57
CA PHE A 18 2.69 -4.64 -1.10
C PHE A 18 2.16 -4.52 0.33
N ASP A 19 2.91 -3.86 1.21
CA ASP A 19 2.48 -3.50 2.57
C ASP A 19 1.22 -2.62 2.60
N GLY A 20 1.07 -1.71 1.64
CA GLY A 20 -0.13 -0.89 1.48
C GLY A 20 -1.35 -1.73 1.10
N ALA A 21 -1.17 -2.78 0.28
CA ALA A 21 -2.25 -3.71 -0.05
C ALA A 21 -2.64 -4.56 1.17
N LEU A 22 -1.65 -5.04 1.93
CA LEU A 22 -1.88 -5.80 3.16
C LEU A 22 -2.60 -4.97 4.23
N LEU A 23 -2.23 -3.70 4.39
CA LEU A 23 -2.91 -2.76 5.29
C LEU A 23 -4.38 -2.59 4.87
N HIS A 24 -4.64 -2.39 3.57
CA HIS A 24 -6.01 -2.25 3.08
C HIS A 24 -6.86 -3.50 3.33
N LEU A 25 -6.33 -4.68 3.04
CA LEU A 25 -7.00 -5.97 3.27
C LEU A 25 -7.28 -6.23 4.76
N TYR A 26 -6.34 -5.83 5.63
CA TYR A 26 -6.56 -5.89 7.07
C TYR A 26 -7.65 -4.91 7.51
N SER A 27 -7.59 -3.65 7.07
CA SER A 27 -8.58 -2.62 7.40
C SER A 27 -9.99 -2.93 6.85
N SER A 28 -10.10 -3.67 5.75
CA SER A 28 -11.38 -4.17 5.22
C SER A 28 -11.88 -5.42 5.93
N GLY A 29 -11.11 -5.98 6.87
CA GLY A 29 -11.43 -7.23 7.57
C GLY A 29 -11.33 -8.48 6.69
N SER A 30 -10.66 -8.38 5.54
CA SER A 30 -10.50 -9.49 4.59
C SER A 30 -9.44 -10.50 5.04
N ILE A 31 -8.43 -10.04 5.78
CA ILE A 31 -7.40 -10.88 6.40
C ILE A 31 -7.22 -10.51 7.86
N SER A 32 -6.66 -11.45 8.65
CA SER A 32 -6.29 -11.18 10.04
C SER A 32 -5.02 -10.33 10.14
N MET A 33 -4.80 -9.66 11.28
CA MET A 33 -3.55 -8.95 11.55
C MET A 33 -2.34 -9.88 11.46
N GLU A 34 -2.47 -11.12 11.94
CA GLU A 34 -1.41 -12.11 11.87
C GLU A 34 -1.04 -12.46 10.43
N GLU A 35 -2.03 -12.64 9.54
CA GLU A 35 -1.80 -12.87 8.12
C GLU A 35 -1.20 -11.65 7.42
N ALA A 36 -1.66 -10.44 7.72
CA ALA A 36 -1.10 -9.22 7.17
C ALA A 36 0.38 -9.09 7.54
N LEU A 37 0.73 -9.28 8.80
CA LEU A 37 2.12 -9.23 9.28
C LEU A 37 2.95 -10.40 8.74
N ALA A 38 2.39 -11.59 8.57
CA ALA A 38 3.13 -12.74 8.05
C ALA A 38 3.58 -12.55 6.59
N ASN A 39 2.82 -11.76 5.82
CA ASN A 39 3.11 -11.47 4.43
C ASN A 39 3.83 -10.13 4.23
N ALA A 40 3.89 -9.24 5.22
CA ALA A 40 4.57 -7.95 5.09
C ALA A 40 6.07 -8.10 4.79
N ASP A 41 6.62 -7.20 3.97
CA ASP A 41 8.08 -7.12 3.74
C ASP A 41 8.83 -6.78 5.03
N SER A 42 8.19 -5.98 5.90
CA SER A 42 8.64 -5.76 7.26
C SER A 42 7.48 -5.74 8.23
N ARG A 43 7.42 -6.77 9.07
CA ARG A 43 6.47 -6.90 10.19
C ARG A 43 6.40 -5.64 11.04
N ALA A 44 7.55 -5.11 11.45
CA ALA A 44 7.62 -3.93 12.31
C ALA A 44 7.06 -2.68 11.62
N ASP A 45 7.29 -2.52 10.33
CA ASP A 45 6.85 -1.35 9.55
C ASP A 45 5.33 -1.39 9.34
N LEU A 46 4.80 -2.56 8.95
CA LEU A 46 3.35 -2.74 8.80
C LEU A 46 2.62 -2.67 10.15
N GLU A 47 3.18 -3.24 11.21
CA GLU A 47 2.61 -3.13 12.56
C GLU A 47 2.57 -1.67 13.02
N ALA A 48 3.62 -0.89 12.76
CA ALA A 48 3.62 0.54 13.07
C ALA A 48 2.55 1.29 12.27
N LYS A 49 2.37 0.98 10.99
CA LYS A 49 1.28 1.55 10.16
C LYS A 49 -0.10 1.17 10.66
N ILE A 50 -0.30 -0.06 11.16
CA ILE A 50 -1.58 -0.50 11.72
C ILE A 50 -1.89 0.22 13.04
N ASN A 51 -0.90 0.39 13.92
CA ASN A 51 -1.12 0.91 15.27
C ASN A 51 -1.03 2.44 15.36
N PHE A 52 -0.28 3.09 14.46
CA PHE A 52 0.02 4.53 14.51
C PHE A 52 -0.37 5.28 13.22
N GLY A 53 -0.89 4.58 12.22
CA GLY A 53 -1.39 5.17 10.97
C GLY A 53 -2.76 5.79 11.09
#